data_AF-A0A6V7K1E6-F1
#
_entry.id   AF-A0A6V7K1E6-F1
#
_cell.length_a   1.000
_cell.length_b   1.000
_cell.length_c   1.000
_cell.angle_alpha   90.00
_cell.angle_beta   90.00
_cell.angle_gamma   90.00
#
_symmetry.space_group_name_H-M   'P 1'
#
loop_
_entity.id
_entity.type
_entity.pdbx_description
1 polymer ?
#
loop_
_entity_poly.entity_id
_entity_poly.type
_entity_poly.pdbx_seq_one_letter_code
_entity_poly.pdbx_strand_id
1 'polypeptide(L)'
;AQKAAVLQSLAERSRLVVDTLNTIPGYKCNPSMGAMYVFPRFDLPQKAIEAAKADNKAPDAFYAFKLLESTGICVIPGSGFGQRPGTYHFRTTILPQKDKIKTMLESIKNFHVKFIKEYS
;
A
#
# COMPACT_ATOMS: atom_id res chain seq x y z
N ALA A 1 17.04 24.94 13.18
CA ALA A 1 16.63 25.03 11.76
C ALA A 1 16.47 23.65 11.10
N GLN A 2 17.53 22.83 11.02
CA GLN A 2 17.53 21.54 10.30
C GLN A 2 16.45 20.54 10.78
N LYS A 3 16.28 20.36 12.11
CA LYS A 3 15.26 19.47 12.68
C LYS A 3 13.85 19.80 12.19
N ALA A 4 13.47 21.08 12.25
CA ALA A 4 12.13 21.52 11.84
C ALA A 4 11.91 21.30 10.33
N ALA A 5 12.92 21.58 9.50
CA ALA A 5 12.84 21.35 8.05
C ALA A 5 12.68 19.86 7.71
N VAL A 6 13.39 18.97 8.40
CA VAL A 6 13.26 17.51 8.21
C VAL A 6 11.87 17.03 8.61
N LEU A 7 11.34 17.47 9.75
CA LEU A 7 10.00 17.11 10.21
C LEU A 7 8.93 17.62 9.23
N GLN A 8 9.06 18.85 8.73
CA GLN A 8 8.16 19.40 7.73
C GLN A 8 8.19 18.59 6.43
N SER A 9 9.37 18.23 5.94
CA SER A 9 9.54 17.38 4.75
C SER A 9 8.91 15.99 4.91
N LEU A 10 9.00 15.39 6.10
CA LEU A 10 8.36 14.11 6.41
C LEU A 10 6.84 14.23 6.47
N ALA A 11 6.31 15.30 7.07
CA ALA A 11 4.88 15.57 7.12
C ALA A 11 4.29 15.76 5.71
N GLU A 12 5.00 16.46 4.82
CA GLU A 12 4.58 16.64 3.42
C GLU A 12 4.57 15.33 2.64
N ARG A 13 5.59 14.48 2.81
CA ARG A 13 5.65 13.16 2.18
C ARG A 13 4.57 12.23 2.72
N SER A 14 4.30 12.30 4.03
CA SER A 14 3.22 11.55 4.67
C SER A 14 1.86 11.91 4.06
N ARG A 15 1.54 13.21 3.97
CA ARG A 15 0.31 13.68 3.33
C ARG A 15 0.22 13.25 1.87
N LEU A 16 1.28 13.46 1.08
CA LEU A 16 1.32 13.05 -0.32
C LEU A 16 0.99 11.57 -0.50
N VAL A 17 1.58 10.69 0.32
CA VAL A 17 1.32 9.25 0.26
C VAL A 17 -0.14 8.93 0.62
N VAL A 18 -0.62 9.44 1.76
CA VAL A 18 -2.00 9.18 2.22
C VAL A 18 -3.02 9.67 1.21
N ASP A 19 -2.88 10.92 0.75
CA ASP A 19 -3.82 11.56 -0.17
C ASP A 19 -3.87 10.79 -1.50
N THR A 20 -2.71 10.44 -2.06
CA THR A 20 -2.65 9.70 -3.33
C THR A 20 -3.23 8.29 -3.19
N LEU A 21 -2.90 7.57 -2.12
CA LEU A 21 -3.47 6.23 -1.88
C LEU A 21 -4.99 6.29 -1.75
N ASN A 22 -5.54 7.33 -1.11
CA ASN A 22 -7.00 7.53 -1.01
C ASN A 22 -7.68 7.90 -2.34
N THR A 23 -6.93 8.25 -3.40
CA THR A 23 -7.50 8.43 -4.75
C THR A 23 -7.69 7.11 -5.50
N ILE A 24 -7.12 6.01 -5.01
CA ILE A 24 -7.19 4.70 -5.64
C ILE A 24 -8.52 4.04 -5.23
N PRO A 25 -9.39 3.63 -6.18
CA PRO A 25 -10.63 2.93 -5.84
C PRO A 25 -10.37 1.67 -5.01
N GLY A 26 -11.19 1.43 -3.99
CA GLY A 26 -11.03 0.29 -3.08
C GLY A 26 -9.98 0.50 -1.98
N TYR A 27 -9.21 1.60 -2.00
CA TYR A 27 -8.27 1.93 -0.92
C TYR A 27 -8.91 2.83 0.12
N LYS A 28 -8.48 2.64 1.38
CA LYS A 28 -8.73 3.55 2.48
C LYS A 28 -7.48 3.64 3.36
N CYS A 29 -6.85 4.81 3.37
CA CYS A 29 -5.66 5.11 4.15
C CYS A 29 -5.96 6.17 5.20
N ASN A 30 -5.73 5.85 6.48
CA ASN A 30 -5.88 6.82 7.56
C ASN A 30 -4.77 7.88 7.49
N PRO A 31 -5.04 9.11 7.98
CA PRO A 31 -4.00 10.12 8.17
C PRO A 31 -2.86 9.56 9.05
N SER A 32 -1.62 9.72 8.59
CA SER A 32 -0.46 9.36 9.40
C SER A 32 -0.06 10.55 10.28
N MET A 33 -0.31 10.41 11.58
CA MET A 33 -0.03 11.43 12.60
C MET A 33 1.43 11.42 13.09
N GLY A 34 2.25 10.49 12.60
CA GLY A 34 3.64 10.32 13.02
C GLY A 34 4.28 9.04 12.47
N ALA A 35 5.49 8.72 12.96
CA ALA A 35 6.34 7.64 12.45
C ALA A 35 6.67 7.78 10.94
N MET A 36 7.11 6.68 10.31
CA MET A 36 7.61 6.66 8.93
C MET A 36 6.85 5.69 8.01
N TYR A 37 5.65 5.29 8.43
CA TYR A 37 4.86 4.26 7.77
C TYR A 37 3.42 4.70 7.56
N VAL A 38 2.81 4.15 6.51
CA VAL A 38 1.35 4.18 6.29
C VAL A 38 0.85 2.75 6.14
N PHE A 39 -0.43 2.55 6.47
CA PHE A 39 -1.06 1.23 6.49
C PHE A 39 -2.43 1.26 5.79
N PRO A 40 -2.46 1.43 4.46
CA PRO A 40 -3.71 1.44 3.71
C PRO A 40 -4.44 0.10 3.86
N ARG A 41 -5.75 0.18 4.09
CA ARG A 41 -6.68 -0.91 3.81
C ARG A 41 -6.99 -0.90 2.32
N PHE A 42 -7.14 -2.07 1.72
CA PHE A 42 -7.67 -2.21 0.39
C PHE A 42 -8.66 -3.38 0.31
N ASP A 43 -9.66 -3.24 -0.55
CA ASP A 43 -10.64 -4.30 -0.77
C ASP A 43 -10.13 -5.26 -1.86
N LEU A 44 -10.34 -6.56 -1.65
CA LEU A 44 -9.96 -7.61 -2.59
C LEU A 44 -11.21 -8.35 -3.11
N PRO A 45 -11.31 -8.61 -4.42
CA PRO A 45 -12.35 -9.45 -4.99
C PRO A 45 -12.29 -10.88 -4.46
N GLN A 46 -13.44 -11.55 -4.44
CA GLN A 46 -13.54 -12.95 -3.97
C GLN A 46 -12.62 -13.90 -4.76
N LYS A 47 -12.49 -13.72 -6.08
CA LYS A 47 -11.58 -14.55 -6.89
C LYS A 47 -10.10 -14.36 -6.50
N ALA A 48 -9.69 -13.16 -6.09
CA ALA A 48 -8.33 -12.91 -5.59
C ALA A 48 -8.08 -13.64 -4.26
N ILE A 49 -9.08 -13.65 -3.39
CA ILE A 49 -9.02 -14.35 -2.09
C ILE A 49 -8.92 -15.87 -2.31
N GLU A 50 -9.69 -16.41 -3.26
CA GLU A 50 -9.65 -17.83 -3.63
C GLU A 50 -8.34 -18.22 -4.29
N ALA A 51 -7.82 -17.39 -5.20
CA ALA A 51 -6.50 -17.60 -5.81
C ALA A 51 -5.38 -17.60 -4.77
N ALA A 52 -5.42 -16.67 -3.80
CA ALA A 52 -4.47 -16.65 -2.70
C ALA A 52 -4.54 -17.94 -1.86
N LYS A 53 -5.74 -18.43 -1.57
CA LYS A 53 -5.95 -19.69 -0.86
C LYS A 53 -5.42 -20.88 -1.64
N ALA A 54 -5.64 -20.94 -2.94
CA ALA A 54 -5.11 -22.00 -3.81
C ALA A 54 -3.56 -21.99 -3.85
N ASP A 55 -2.95 -20.81 -3.73
CA ASP A 55 -1.50 -20.61 -3.65
C ASP A 55 -0.96 -20.69 -2.21
N ASN A 56 -1.79 -21.15 -1.28
CA ASN A 56 -1.49 -21.33 0.15
C ASN A 56 -0.91 -20.07 0.83
N LYS A 57 -1.43 -18.89 0.44
CA LYS A 57 -1.02 -17.56 0.94
C LYS A 57 -2.19 -16.81 1.56
N ALA A 58 -1.89 -15.93 2.51
CA ALA A 58 -2.84 -14.92 2.95
C ALA A 58 -3.18 -13.97 1.77
N PRO A 59 -4.41 -13.46 1.63
CA PRO A 59 -4.80 -12.64 0.48
C PRO A 59 -3.96 -11.37 0.28
N ASP A 60 -3.55 -10.72 1.37
CA ASP A 60 -2.68 -9.56 1.32
C ASP A 60 -1.22 -9.91 1.00
N ALA A 61 -0.73 -11.06 1.43
CA ALA A 61 0.58 -11.59 1.04
C ALA A 61 0.59 -11.91 -0.45
N PHE A 62 -0.45 -12.57 -0.97
CA PHE A 62 -0.62 -12.82 -2.40
C PHE A 62 -0.60 -11.51 -3.21
N TYR A 63 -1.37 -10.50 -2.77
CA TYR A 63 -1.35 -9.17 -3.37
C TYR A 63 0.05 -8.52 -3.35
N ALA A 64 0.75 -8.59 -2.21
CA ALA A 64 2.09 -8.02 -2.05
C ALA A 64 3.13 -8.70 -2.95
N PHE A 65 3.07 -10.03 -3.11
CA PHE A 65 3.93 -10.75 -4.05
C PHE A 65 3.64 -10.35 -5.50
N LYS A 66 2.36 -10.28 -5.89
CA LYS A 66 1.98 -9.84 -7.25
C LYS A 66 2.42 -8.41 -7.55
N LEU A 67 2.34 -7.52 -6.55
CA LEU A 67 2.84 -6.15 -6.66
C LEU A 67 4.36 -6.14 -6.89
N LEU A 68 5.09 -6.91 -6.08
CA LEU A 68 6.54 -7.03 -6.19
C LEU A 68 6.97 -7.57 -7.55
N GLU A 69 6.38 -8.67 -8.00
CA GLU A 69 6.68 -9.30 -9.30
C GLU A 69 6.41 -8.37 -10.48
N SER A 70 5.34 -7.57 -10.41
CA SER A 70 4.91 -6.71 -11.52
C SER A 70 5.62 -5.36 -11.58
N THR A 71 6.08 -4.85 -10.44
CA THR A 71 6.54 -3.45 -10.32
C THR A 71 7.92 -3.29 -9.69
N GLY A 72 8.45 -4.33 -9.05
CA GLY A 72 9.64 -4.27 -8.20
C GLY A 72 9.41 -3.60 -6.83
N ILE A 73 8.18 -3.18 -6.51
CA ILE A 73 7.87 -2.52 -5.24
C ILE A 73 7.62 -3.57 -4.15
N CYS A 74 8.52 -3.62 -3.18
CA CYS A 74 8.38 -4.49 -2.00
C CYS A 74 7.63 -3.76 -0.88
N VAL A 75 6.49 -4.34 -0.47
CA VAL A 75 5.70 -3.89 0.71
C VAL A 75 5.55 -5.04 1.69
N ILE A 76 5.23 -4.74 2.95
CA ILE A 76 5.02 -5.79 3.96
C ILE A 76 3.50 -6.05 4.08
N PRO A 77 3.03 -7.29 3.89
CA PRO A 77 1.60 -7.60 3.98
C PRO A 77 1.07 -7.45 5.41
N GLY A 78 -0.20 -7.07 5.53
CA GLY A 78 -0.88 -6.81 6.80
C GLY A 78 -0.97 -8.03 7.73
N SER A 79 -1.05 -9.22 7.15
CA SER A 79 -1.08 -10.51 7.85
C SER A 79 0.13 -10.72 8.76
N GLY A 80 1.28 -10.11 8.48
CA GLY A 80 2.45 -10.13 9.36
C GLY A 80 2.33 -9.26 10.62
N PHE A 81 1.35 -8.36 10.69
CA PHE A 81 1.15 -7.43 11.81
C PHE A 81 -0.06 -7.78 12.70
N GLY A 82 -0.90 -8.71 12.24
CA GLY A 82 -2.25 -8.88 12.77
C GLY A 82 -3.19 -7.80 12.23
N GLN A 83 -4.40 -8.20 11.83
CA GLN A 83 -5.42 -7.31 11.31
C GLN A 83 -6.81 -7.90 11.54
N ARG A 84 -7.85 -7.07 11.44
CA ARG A 84 -9.23 -7.53 11.61
C ARG A 84 -9.57 -8.60 10.56
N PRO A 85 -10.22 -9.72 10.93
CA PRO A 85 -10.67 -10.71 9.96
C PRO A 85 -11.52 -10.09 8.84
N GLY A 86 -11.29 -10.51 7.60
CA GLY A 86 -11.98 -9.96 6.42
C GLY A 86 -11.48 -8.58 5.98
N THR A 87 -10.36 -8.09 6.51
CA THR A 87 -9.72 -6.85 6.05
C THR A 87 -8.28 -7.14 5.62
N TYR A 88 -7.80 -6.38 4.64
CA TYR A 88 -6.49 -6.59 4.02
C TYR A 88 -5.74 -5.27 3.97
N HIS A 89 -4.46 -5.33 4.30
CA HIS A 89 -3.60 -4.16 4.40
C HIS A 89 -2.19 -4.49 3.89
N PHE A 90 -1.41 -3.44 3.65
CA PHE A 90 0.03 -3.55 3.57
C PHE A 90 0.66 -2.33 4.23
N ARG A 91 1.91 -2.46 4.68
CA ARG A 91 2.73 -1.35 5.17
C ARG A 91 3.66 -0.86 4.08
N THR A 92 3.64 0.44 3.81
CA THR A 92 4.66 1.11 2.99
C THR A 92 5.27 2.30 3.74
N THR A 93 6.35 2.88 3.20
CA THR A 93 7.16 3.90 3.85
C THR A 93 7.05 5.27 3.17
N ILE A 94 7.24 6.33 3.94
CA ILE A 94 7.29 7.73 3.47
C ILE A 94 8.73 8.25 3.28
N LEU A 95 9.73 7.37 3.47
CA LEU A 95 11.15 7.73 3.48
C LEU A 95 11.78 8.06 2.11
N PRO A 96 11.31 7.53 0.96
CA PRO A 96 11.90 7.90 -0.31
C PRO A 96 11.80 9.40 -0.62
N GLN A 97 12.60 9.85 -1.58
CA GLN A 97 12.52 11.23 -2.09
C GLN A 97 11.16 11.48 -2.75
N LYS A 98 10.67 12.72 -2.72
CA LYS A 98 9.30 13.08 -3.15
C LYS A 98 8.96 12.58 -4.56
N ASP A 99 9.90 12.69 -5.51
CA ASP A 99 9.67 12.23 -6.88
C ASP A 99 9.63 10.71 -6.99
N LYS A 100 10.47 10.00 -6.21
CA LYS A 100 10.42 8.54 -6.13
C LYS A 100 9.12 8.05 -5.48
N ILE A 101 8.59 8.78 -4.49
CA ILE A 101 7.27 8.51 -3.90
C ILE A 101 6.19 8.61 -4.98
N LYS A 102 6.18 9.66 -5.80
CA LYS A 102 5.19 9.80 -6.89
C LYS A 102 5.24 8.63 -7.86
N THR A 103 6.45 8.24 -8.31
CA THR A 103 6.62 7.09 -9.21
C THR A 103 6.15 5.78 -8.57
N MET A 104 6.46 5.56 -7.29
CA MET A 104 6.02 4.39 -6.53
C MET A 104 4.50 4.34 -6.44
N LEU A 105 3.85 5.45 -6.07
CA LEU A 105 2.40 5.52 -5.93
C LEU A 105 1.66 5.31 -7.25
N GLU A 106 2.17 5.88 -8.34
CA GLU A 106 1.63 5.67 -9.68
C GLU A 106 1.74 4.19 -10.10
N SER A 107 2.87 3.55 -9.80
CA SER A 107 3.06 2.12 -10.07
C SER A 107 2.11 1.24 -9.25
N ILE A 108 1.91 1.56 -7.96
CA ILE A 108 0.93 0.88 -7.09
C ILE A 108 -0.49 1.05 -7.64
N LYS A 109 -0.88 2.26 -8.06
CA LYS A 109 -2.19 2.53 -8.65
C LYS A 109 -2.43 1.73 -9.92
N ASN A 110 -1.47 1.76 -10.84
CA ASN A 110 -1.59 1.05 -12.11
C ASN A 110 -1.61 -0.47 -11.93
N PHE A 111 -0.80 -0.98 -11.00
CA PHE A 111 -0.87 -2.38 -10.59
C PHE A 111 -2.25 -2.71 -10.02
N HIS A 112 -2.73 -1.93 -9.06
CA HIS A 112 -3.99 -2.20 -8.38
C HIS A 112 -5.18 -2.27 -9.34
N VAL A 113 -5.30 -1.30 -10.25
CA VAL A 113 -6.39 -1.27 -11.24
C VAL A 113 -6.35 -2.52 -12.13
N LYS A 114 -5.16 -2.95 -12.57
CA LYS A 114 -5.00 -4.18 -13.37
C LYS A 114 -5.34 -5.42 -12.57
N PHE A 115 -4.84 -5.52 -11.33
CA PHE A 115 -5.10 -6.62 -10.43
C PHE A 115 -6.60 -6.77 -10.16
N ILE A 116 -7.30 -5.68 -9.80
CA ILE A 116 -8.74 -5.73 -9.59
C ILE A 116 -9.46 -6.19 -10.85
N LYS A 117 -9.10 -5.68 -12.04
CA LYS A 117 -9.70 -6.13 -13.31
C LYS A 117 -9.49 -7.62 -13.59
N GLU A 118 -8.33 -8.16 -13.25
CA GLU A 118 -8.01 -9.59 -13.45
C GLU A 118 -8.82 -10.50 -12.53
N TYR A 119 -9.05 -10.08 -11.29
CA TYR A 119 -9.74 -10.88 -10.27
C TYR A 119 -11.20 -10.46 -10.01
N SER A 120 -11.75 -9.50 -10.75
CA SER A 120 -13.19 -9.16 -10.68
C SER A 120 -14.04 -10.21 -11.38
#